data_AF-A0A843GTR2-F1
#
_entry.id   AF-A0A843GTR2-F1
#
_cell.length_a   1.000
_cell.length_b   1.000
_cell.length_c   1.000
_cell.angle_alpha   90.00
_cell.angle_beta   90.00
_cell.angle_gamma   90.00
#
_symmetry.space_group_name_H-M   'P 1'
#
loop_
_entity.id
_entity.type
_entity.pdbx_description
1 polymer ?
#
loop_
_entity_poly.entity_id
_entity_poly.type
_entity_poly.pdbx_seq_one_letter_code
_entity_poly.pdbx_strand_id
1 'polypeptide(L)'
;MISVRKNVFETNSSSTHSLCVCTEEDYEKFKNGSMMYDDYSEELQFVSDKELEEYKHRYKSYENMGEWLEFYEEHFTTPSGDKMVAFGEFGFDG
;
A
#
# COMPACT_ATOMS: atom_id res chain seq x y z
N MET A 1 2.44 8.99 28.51
CA MET A 1 1.18 9.75 28.35
C MET A 1 0.94 9.84 26.86
N ILE A 2 0.02 9.03 26.33
CA ILE A 2 -0.27 8.97 24.89
C ILE A 2 -1.39 9.99 24.64
N SER A 3 -1.17 10.92 23.71
CA SER A 3 -2.08 12.02 23.41
C SER A 3 -2.80 11.78 22.09
N VAL A 4 -3.79 10.88 22.07
CA VAL A 4 -4.58 10.62 20.86
C VAL A 4 -5.38 11.87 20.46
N ARG A 5 -5.06 12.49 19.31
CA ARG A 5 -5.87 13.54 18.68
C ARG A 5 -6.78 12.93 17.61
N LYS A 6 -8.09 13.20 17.67
CA LYS A 6 -9.05 12.74 16.65
C LYS A 6 -8.67 13.31 15.28
N ASN A 7 -8.65 12.44 14.26
CA ASN A 7 -8.35 12.75 12.85
C ASN A 7 -6.88 13.07 12.54
N VAL A 8 -5.94 12.71 13.42
CA VAL A 8 -4.49 12.79 13.15
C VAL A 8 -3.94 11.37 13.22
N PHE A 9 -3.40 10.85 12.11
CA PHE A 9 -2.53 9.69 12.17
C PHE A 9 -1.23 10.13 12.85
N GLU A 10 -1.10 9.82 14.13
CA GLU A 10 0.14 10.04 14.88
C GLU A 10 1.15 8.97 14.44
N THR A 11 2.06 9.34 13.53
CA THR A 11 3.23 8.51 13.28
C THR A 11 4.10 8.58 14.54
N ASN A 12 4.23 7.46 15.25
CA ASN A 12 5.32 7.36 16.21
C ASN A 12 6.62 7.49 15.38
N SER A 13 7.62 8.19 15.92
CA SER A 13 8.79 8.68 15.20
C SER A 13 9.74 7.59 14.66
N SER A 14 9.31 6.33 14.57
CA SER A 14 10.06 5.20 14.00
C SER A 14 9.22 4.28 13.09
N SER A 15 7.98 4.65 12.76
CA SER A 15 7.09 3.81 11.95
C SER A 15 7.35 3.97 10.46
N THR A 16 7.60 2.88 9.74
CA THR A 16 7.36 2.82 8.29
C THR A 16 5.87 3.00 8.04
N HIS A 17 5.47 3.93 7.16
CA HIS A 17 4.09 4.12 6.70
C HIS A 17 4.12 4.29 5.18
N SER A 18 3.38 3.45 4.46
CA SER A 18 3.05 3.64 3.06
C SER A 18 1.55 3.83 2.89
N LEU A 19 1.17 4.62 1.89
CA LEU A 19 -0.23 4.84 1.52
C LEU A 19 -0.32 4.94 0.00
N CYS A 20 -1.05 4.02 -0.61
CA CYS A 20 -1.41 4.04 -2.02
C CYS A 20 -2.92 4.19 -2.15
N VAL A 21 -3.36 5.09 -3.03
CA VAL A 21 -4.77 5.24 -3.37
C VAL A 21 -4.94 4.93 -4.85
N CYS A 22 -5.76 3.92 -5.16
CA CYS A 22 -6.02 3.51 -6.52
C CYS A 22 -7.52 3.23 -6.75
N THR A 23 -7.87 2.98 -8.01
CA THR A 23 -9.23 2.54 -8.35
C THR A 23 -9.46 1.10 -7.88
N GLU A 24 -10.72 0.75 -7.62
CA GLU A 24 -11.08 -0.65 -7.28
C GLU A 24 -10.59 -1.63 -8.37
N GLU A 25 -10.64 -1.25 -9.64
CA GLU A 25 -10.19 -2.07 -10.77
C GLU A 25 -8.67 -2.32 -10.75
N ASP A 26 -7.87 -1.31 -10.43
CA ASP A 26 -6.42 -1.48 -10.35
C ASP A 26 -6.02 -2.28 -9.10
N TYR A 27 -6.77 -2.11 -8.00
CA TYR A 27 -6.60 -2.94 -6.81
C TYR A 27 -6.90 -4.42 -7.10
N GLU A 28 -7.93 -4.73 -7.90
CA GLU A 28 -8.21 -6.11 -8.32
C GLU A 28 -7.08 -6.69 -9.18
N LYS A 29 -6.51 -5.90 -10.11
CA LYS A 29 -5.33 -6.32 -10.89
C LYS A 29 -4.12 -6.59 -10.00
N PHE A 30 -3.94 -5.78 -8.96
CA PHE A 30 -2.90 -5.98 -7.96
C PHE A 30 -3.09 -7.28 -7.18
N LYS A 31 -4.30 -7.55 -6.66
CA LYS A 31 -4.64 -8.82 -6.00
C LYS A 31 -4.44 -10.05 -6.89
N ASN A 32 -4.71 -9.91 -8.19
CA ASN A 32 -4.52 -10.98 -9.16
C ASN A 32 -3.05 -11.14 -9.62
N GLY A 33 -2.12 -10.32 -9.13
CA GLY A 33 -0.70 -10.36 -9.49
C GLY A 33 -0.39 -9.80 -10.89
N SER A 34 -1.34 -9.10 -11.52
CA SER A 34 -1.12 -8.44 -12.82
C SER A 34 -0.38 -7.09 -12.68
N MET A 35 -0.52 -6.46 -11.53
CA MET A 35 0.23 -5.26 -11.12
C MET A 35 1.02 -5.58 -9.86
N MET A 36 2.09 -4.83 -9.63
CA MET A 36 2.90 -4.88 -8.41
C MET A 36 2.94 -3.51 -7.76
N TYR A 37 3.05 -3.49 -6.44
CA TYR A 37 3.28 -2.27 -5.68
C TYR A 37 4.77 -1.94 -5.69
N ASP A 38 5.13 -0.74 -6.12
CA ASP A 38 6.50 -0.25 -6.11
C ASP A 38 6.78 0.51 -4.81
N ASP A 39 7.62 -0.05 -3.95
CA ASP A 39 7.97 0.51 -2.64
C ASP A 39 8.73 1.85 -2.74
N TYR A 40 9.34 2.14 -3.89
CA TYR A 40 10.07 3.39 -4.11
C TYR A 40 9.19 4.52 -4.63
N SER A 41 8.25 4.23 -5.53
CA SER A 41 7.32 5.24 -6.07
C SER A 41 6.00 5.31 -5.32
N GLU A 42 5.70 4.33 -4.47
CA GLU A 42 4.45 4.18 -3.72
C GLU A 42 3.22 4.03 -4.63
N GLU A 43 3.41 3.48 -5.83
CA GLU A 43 2.38 3.33 -6.87
C GLU A 43 2.25 1.89 -7.38
N LEU A 44 1.08 1.56 -7.92
CA LEU A 44 0.85 0.30 -8.63
C LEU A 44 1.33 0.41 -10.07
N GLN A 45 2.15 -0.54 -10.50
CA GLN A 45 2.71 -0.54 -11.86
C GLN A 45 2.66 -1.94 -12.48
N PHE A 46 2.58 -1.97 -13.81
CA PHE A 46 2.85 -3.18 -14.58
C PHE A 46 4.36 -3.37 -14.67
N VAL A 47 4.85 -4.49 -14.15
CA VAL A 47 6.28 -4.80 -14.12
C VAL A 47 6.51 -6.01 -15.01
N SER A 48 7.49 -5.93 -15.91
CA SER A 48 7.88 -7.09 -16.71
C SER A 48 8.63 -8.13 -15.85
N ASP A 49 8.57 -9.42 -16.21
CA ASP A 49 9.27 -10.49 -15.47
C ASP A 49 10.77 -10.20 -15.29
N LYS A 50 11.38 -9.58 -16.31
CA LYS A 50 12.79 -9.19 -16.28
C LYS A 50 13.07 -8.10 -15.24
N GLU A 51 12.21 -7.07 -15.16
CA GLU A 51 12.35 -6.01 -14.16
C GLU A 51 12.05 -6.52 -12.75
N LEU A 52 11.11 -7.45 -12.62
CA LEU A 52 10.81 -8.09 -11.35
C LEU A 52 11.99 -8.92 -10.83
N GLU A 53 12.72 -9.60 -11.72
CA GLU A 53 13.93 -10.34 -11.36
C GLU A 53 15.09 -9.40 -11.01
N GLU A 54 15.27 -8.30 -11.75
CA GLU A 54 16.33 -7.31 -11.51
C GLU A 54 16.10 -6.49 -10.22
N TYR A 55 14.84 -6.15 -9.91
CA TYR A 55 14.44 -5.31 -8.77
C TYR A 55 13.46 -6.00 -7.83
N LYS A 56 13.68 -7.29 -7.54
CA LYS A 56 12.79 -8.09 -6.68
C LYS A 56 12.50 -7.46 -5.31
N HIS A 57 13.44 -6.69 -4.76
CA HIS A 57 13.31 -6.05 -3.46
C HIS A 57 12.45 -4.78 -3.47
N ARG A 58 12.22 -4.21 -4.66
CA ARG A 58 11.47 -2.96 -4.85
C ARG A 58 9.98 -3.21 -5.03
N TYR A 59 9.63 -4.33 -5.65
CA TYR A 59 8.25 -4.65 -5.99
C TYR A 59 7.66 -5.63 -4.97
N LYS A 60 6.51 -5.26 -4.41
CA LYS A 60 5.72 -6.09 -3.51
C LYS A 60 4.48 -6.59 -4.24
N SER A 61 4.21 -7.89 -4.15
CA SER A 61 2.93 -8.45 -4.53
C SER A 61 1.92 -8.25 -3.40
N TYR A 62 0.63 -8.40 -3.69
CA TYR A 62 -0.41 -8.37 -2.67
C TYR A 62 -0.17 -9.39 -1.54
N GLU A 63 0.33 -10.59 -1.88
CA GLU A 63 0.63 -11.64 -0.91
C GLU A 63 1.85 -11.32 -0.02
N ASN A 64 2.74 -10.44 -0.47
CA ASN A 64 3.91 -10.02 0.30
C ASN A 64 3.68 -8.72 1.07
N MET A 65 2.59 -8.00 0.79
CA MET A 65 2.18 -6.88 1.62
C MET A 65 1.68 -7.39 2.97
N GLY A 66 2.18 -6.80 4.05
CA GLY A 66 1.88 -7.20 5.42
C GLY A 66 2.74 -8.34 5.95
N GLU A 67 3.78 -8.77 5.23
CA GLU A 67 4.66 -9.85 5.69
C GLU A 67 5.50 -9.40 6.91
N TRP A 68 5.96 -8.14 6.91
CA TRP A 68 6.84 -7.58 7.94
C TRP A 68 6.23 -6.44 8.74
N LEU A 69 5.18 -5.81 8.21
CA LEU A 69 4.50 -4.63 8.77
C LEU A 69 3.00 -4.94 8.86
N GLU A 70 2.22 -4.13 9.57
CA GLU A 70 0.76 -4.27 9.51
C GLU A 70 0.23 -3.74 8.18
N PHE A 71 -0.67 -4.48 7.54
CA PHE A 71 -1.33 -4.07 6.31
C PHE A 71 -2.71 -3.50 6.60
N TYR A 72 -3.08 -2.41 5.92
CA TYR A 72 -4.43 -1.88 5.93
C TYR A 72 -4.96 -1.72 4.50
N GLU A 73 -6.27 -1.91 4.37
CA GLU A 73 -7.05 -1.61 3.17
C GLU A 73 -8.36 -0.94 3.58
N GLU A 74 -8.75 0.12 2.87
CA GLU A 74 -10.00 0.82 3.05
C GLU A 74 -10.64 1.10 1.69
N HIS A 75 -11.86 0.63 1.51
CA HIS A 75 -12.67 0.88 0.32
C HIS A 75 -13.58 2.07 0.56
N PHE A 76 -13.57 3.03 -0.36
CA PHE A 76 -14.45 4.19 -0.28
C PHE A 76 -14.98 4.59 -1.66
N THR A 77 -16.03 5.39 -1.66
CA THR A 77 -16.61 5.96 -2.88
C THR A 77 -16.45 7.47 -2.84
N THR A 78 -15.87 8.05 -3.88
CA THR A 78 -15.72 9.51 -3.98
C THR A 78 -17.09 10.18 -4.09
N PRO A 79 -17.22 11.49 -3.78
CA PRO A 79 -18.45 12.23 -4.04
C PRO A 79 -18.90 12.20 -5.51
N SER A 80 -17.96 11.97 -6.43
CA SER A 80 -18.21 11.80 -7.86
C SER A 80 -18.79 10.43 -8.24
N GLY A 81 -18.76 9.46 -7.31
CA GLY A 81 -19.25 8.10 -7.51
C GLY A 81 -18.18 7.06 -7.86
N ASP A 82 -16.90 7.46 -7.90
CA ASP A 82 -15.79 6.56 -8.22
C ASP A 82 -15.46 5.68 -7.03
N LYS A 83 -15.32 4.37 -7.27
CA LYS A 83 -14.87 3.43 -6.24
C LYS A 83 -13.35 3.41 -6.18
N MET A 84 -12.82 3.68 -5.00
CA MET A 84 -11.39 3.75 -4.75
C MET A 84 -11.02 2.90 -3.54
N VAL A 85 -9.74 2.53 -3.50
CA VAL A 85 -9.14 1.76 -2.42
C VAL A 85 -7.92 2.53 -1.95
N ALA A 86 -7.86 2.79 -0.65
CA ALA A 86 -6.67 3.25 0.04
C ALA A 86 -6.05 2.06 0.76
N PHE A 87 -4.82 1.69 0.44
CA PHE A 87 -4.13 0.57 1.09
C PHE A 87 -2.68 0.93 1.38
N GLY A 88 -2.05 0.17 2.27
CA GLY A 88 -0.63 0.36 2.56
C GLY A 88 -0.17 -0.46 3.74
N GLU A 89 1.08 -0.23 4.14
CA GLU A 89 1.71 -0.88 5.28
C GLU A 89 2.07 0.14 6.35
N PHE A 90 1.94 -0.23 7.60
CA PHE A 90 2.32 0.61 8.73
C PHE A 90 2.91 -0.19 9.87
N GLY A 91 3.72 0.49 10.68
CA GLY A 91 4.22 -0.03 11.94
C GLY A 91 5.58 -0.71 11.78
N PHE A 92 6.54 -0.22 12.54
CA PHE A 92 7.80 -0.90 12.82
C PHE A 92 8.07 -0.65 14.31
N ASP A 93 7.83 -1.67 15.14
CA ASP A 93 8.10 -1.61 16.58
C ASP A 93 9.57 -2.00 16.79
N GLY A 94 10.43 -0.98 16.88
CA GLY A 94 11.84 -1.12 17.25
C GLY A 94 12.07 -0.82 18.72
#